data_AF-A0A2U8W201-F1
#
_entry.id   AF-A0A2U8W201-F1
#
_cell.length_a   1.000
_cell.length_b   1.000
_cell.length_c   1.000
_cell.angle_alpha   90.00
_cell.angle_beta   90.00
_cell.angle_gamma   90.00
#
_symmetry.space_group_name_H-M   'P 1'
#
loop_
_entity.id
_entity.type
_entity.pdbx_description
1 polymer ?
#
loop_
_entity_poly.entity_id
_entity_poly.type
_entity_poly.pdbx_seq_one_letter_code
_entity_poly.pdbx_strand_id
1 'polypeptide(L)' 'MIVEVSRTKLAQTALDACLSAEGAERRLEDGVPSCAIVDLITDLLLLADQRGRDPLSIVRKAERHVLAETALRE' A
#
# COMPACT_ATOMS: atom_id res chain seq x y z
N MET A 1 24.75 8.98 -4.45
CA MET A 1 23.56 8.65 -5.27
C MET A 1 23.28 7.15 -5.13
N ILE A 2 22.64 6.73 -4.03
CA ILE A 2 22.44 5.30 -3.66
C ILE A 2 21.04 5.06 -3.03
N VAL A 3 20.31 6.12 -2.65
CA VAL A 3 19.00 6.00 -1.96
C VAL A 3 17.84 5.78 -2.96
N GLU A 4 18.10 6.02 -4.25
CA GLU A 4 17.19 5.79 -5.36
C GLU A 4 17.25 4.37 -5.93
N VAL A 5 17.89 3.43 -5.22
CA VAL A 5 17.55 2.00 -5.30
C VAL A 5 16.15 1.78 -4.66
N SER A 6 15.24 2.60 -5.17
CA SER A 6 13.90 2.33 -5.66
C SER A 6 12.96 1.88 -4.57
N ARG A 7 12.47 2.83 -3.77
CA ARG A 7 11.19 2.68 -3.05
C ARG A 7 10.12 2.07 -3.96
N THR A 8 10.16 2.36 -5.25
CA THR A 8 9.36 1.70 -6.30
C THR A 8 9.57 0.18 -6.39
N LYS A 9 10.80 -0.33 -6.29
CA LYS A 9 11.07 -1.78 -6.25
C LYS A 9 10.59 -2.40 -4.94
N LEU A 10 10.73 -1.70 -3.81
CA LEU A 10 10.20 -2.17 -2.52
C LEU A 10 8.67 -2.19 -2.52
N ALA A 11 8.03 -1.16 -3.08
CA ALA A 11 6.59 -1.09 -3.26
C ALA A 11 6.09 -2.17 -4.23
N GLN A 12 6.81 -2.41 -5.34
CA GLN A 12 6.51 -3.50 -6.26
C GLN A 12 6.65 -4.86 -5.58
N THR A 13 7.70 -5.06 -4.77
CA THR A 13 7.88 -6.32 -4.01
C THR A 13 6.77 -6.53 -2.98
N ALA A 14 6.35 -5.47 -2.29
CA ALA A 14 5.23 -5.53 -1.36
C ALA A 14 3.90 -5.81 -2.08
N LEU A 15 3.69 -5.19 -3.24
CA LEU A 15 2.52 -5.42 -4.09
C LEU A 15 2.51 -6.86 -4.64
N ASP A 16 3.63 -7.36 -5.16
CA ASP A 16 3.78 -8.71 -5.67
C ASP A 16 3.57 -9.76 -4.56
N ALA A 17 4.05 -9.49 -3.34
CA ALA A 17 3.81 -10.35 -2.18
C ALA A 17 2.32 -10.37 -1.77
N CYS A 18 1.63 -9.23 -1.82
CA CYS A 18 0.20 -9.17 -1.53
C CYS A 18 -0.63 -9.82 -2.63
N LEU A 19 -0.32 -9.58 -3.90
CA LEU A 19 -0.96 -10.26 -5.03
C LEU A 19 -0.68 -11.77 -5.03
N SER A 20 0.49 -12.22 -4.58
CA SER A 20 0.79 -13.65 -4.43
C SER A 20 0.05 -14.29 -3.26
N ALA A 21 -0.20 -13.55 -2.17
CA ALA A 21 -1.00 -14.02 -1.05
C ALA A 21 -2.49 -14.02 -1.39
N GLU A 22 -2.98 -12.97 -2.05
CA GLU A 22 -4.37 -12.84 -2.51
C GLU A 22 -4.70 -13.72 -3.71
N GLY A 23 -3.74 -14.01 -4.60
CA GLY A 23 -3.91 -14.95 -5.71
C GLY A 23 -4.21 -16.39 -5.25
N ALA A 24 -3.92 -16.71 -3.98
CA ALA A 24 -4.32 -17.97 -3.36
C ALA A 24 -5.77 -17.95 -2.83
N GLU A 25 -6.33 -16.79 -2.47
CA GLU A 25 -7.66 -16.67 -1.86
C GLU A 25 -8.73 -16.12 -2.82
N ARG A 26 -8.36 -15.25 -3.77
CA ARG A 26 -9.29 -14.47 -4.61
C ARG A 26 -9.68 -15.13 -5.94
N ARG A 27 -9.48 -16.45 -6.09
CA ARG A 27 -10.11 -17.24 -7.16
C ARG A 27 -11.62 -17.41 -6.96
N LEU A 28 -12.17 -16.92 -5.86
CA LEU A 28 -13.57 -17.02 -5.50
C LEU A 28 -14.16 -15.61 -5.46
N GLU A 29 -15.21 -15.42 -6.26
CA GLU A 29 -16.27 -14.42 -6.08
C GLU A 29 -16.09 -13.02 -6.71
N ASP A 30 -16.49 -12.98 -7.98
CA ASP A 30 -17.45 -12.04 -8.57
C ASP A 30 -17.09 -10.54 -8.73
N GLY A 31 -16.65 -10.21 -9.95
CA GLY A 31 -17.38 -9.22 -10.75
C GLY A 31 -17.08 -7.73 -10.58
N VAL A 32 -16.38 -7.29 -9.53
CA VAL A 32 -15.93 -5.89 -9.42
C VAL A 32 -14.40 -5.87 -9.56
N PRO A 33 -13.81 -5.13 -10.54
CA PRO A 33 -12.37 -4.97 -10.62
C PRO A 33 -11.96 -4.07 -9.45
N SER A 34 -11.80 -4.67 -8.27
CA SER A 34 -11.24 -3.95 -7.15
C SER A 34 -9.81 -3.58 -7.51
N CYS A 35 -9.45 -2.33 -7.27
CA CYS A 35 -8.07 -1.91 -7.39
C CYS A 35 -7.31 -2.64 -6.29
N ALA A 36 -6.53 -3.67 -6.64
CA ALA A 36 -5.78 -4.47 -5.66
C ALA A 36 -4.92 -3.60 -4.71
N ILE A 37 -4.51 -2.42 -5.18
CA ILE A 37 -3.83 -1.42 -4.35
C ILE A 37 -4.75 -0.82 -3.28
N VAL A 38 -6.02 -0.52 -3.61
CA VAL A 38 -7.01 -0.01 -2.65
C VAL A 38 -7.38 -1.08 -1.62
N ASP A 39 -7.53 -2.33 -2.02
CA ASP A 39 -7.76 -3.44 -1.09
C ASP A 39 -6.60 -3.59 -0.11
N LEU A 40 -5.37 -3.64 -0.65
CA LEU A 40 -4.16 -3.71 0.17
C LEU A 40 -4.05 -2.52 1.14
N ILE A 41 -4.33 -1.30 0.68
CA ILE A 41 -4.35 -0.13 1.56
C ILE A 41 -5.39 -0.31 2.67
N THR A 42 -6.57 -0.82 2.33
CA THR A 42 -7.66 -1.06 3.28
C THR A 42 -7.24 -2.10 4.33
N ASP A 43 -6.66 -3.22 3.92
CA ASP A 43 -6.19 -4.27 4.82
C ASP A 43 -5.09 -3.77 5.76
N LEU A 44 -4.15 -2.96 5.26
CA LEU A 44 -3.10 -2.36 6.08
C LEU A 44 -3.65 -1.37 7.11
N LEU A 45 -4.70 -0.62 6.77
CA LEU A 45 -5.38 0.29 7.68
C LEU A 45 -6.17 -0.46 8.75
N LEU A 46 -6.86 -1.56 8.39
CA LEU A 46 -7.52 -2.44 9.35
C LEU A 46 -6.52 -3.11 10.30
N LEU A 47 -5.38 -3.57 9.79
CA LEU A 47 -4.31 -4.13 10.61
C LEU A 47 -3.73 -3.10 11.58
N ALA A 48 -3.62 -1.85 11.16
CA ALA A 48 -3.16 -0.77 12.02
C ALA A 48 -4.14 -0.51 13.18
N ASP A 49 -5.43 -0.48 12.89
CA ASP A 49 -6.49 -0.33 13.90
C ASP A 49 -6.43 -1.46 14.94
N GLN A 50 -6.32 -2.72 14.48
CA GLN A 50 -6.14 -3.88 15.36
C GLN A 50 -4.91 -3.79 16.25
N ARG A 51 -3.86 -3.08 15.82
CA ARG A 51 -2.64 -2.82 16.59
C ARG A 51 -2.73 -1.55 17.46
N GLY A 52 -3.90 -0.96 17.59
CA GLY A 52 -4.15 0.25 18.38
C GLY A 52 -3.58 1.53 17.74
N ARG A 53 -3.40 1.55 16.42
CA ARG A 53 -2.97 2.72 15.67
C ARG A 53 -4.15 3.29 14.91
N ASP A 54 -4.39 4.61 15.05
CA ASP A 54 -5.43 5.31 14.30
C ASP A 54 -5.14 5.29 12.78
N PRO A 55 -6.01 4.66 11.97
CA PRO A 55 -5.83 4.60 10.52
C PRO A 55 -5.78 5.97 9.86
N LEU A 56 -6.56 6.94 10.34
CA LEU A 56 -6.62 8.28 9.76
C LEU A 56 -5.28 9.01 9.94
N SER A 57 -4.66 8.89 11.11
CA SER A 57 -3.32 9.41 11.36
C SER A 57 -2.27 8.76 10.45
N ILE A 58 -2.41 7.49 10.10
CA ILE A 58 -1.50 6.82 9.16
C ILE A 58 -1.66 7.39 7.76
N VAL A 59 -2.90 7.55 7.26
CA VAL A 59 -3.16 8.14 5.95
C VAL A 59 -2.59 9.55 5.85
N ARG A 60 -2.84 10.41 6.85
CA ARG A 60 -2.31 11.78 6.89
C ARG A 60 -0.78 11.84 6.95
N LYS A 61 -0.15 10.82 7.52
CA LYS A 61 1.32 10.71 7.54
C LYS A 61 1.82 10.29 6.16
N ALA A 62 1.22 9.26 5.56
CA ALA A 62 1.53 8.79 4.22
C ALA A 62 1.38 9.91 3.18
N GLU A 63 0.28 10.68 3.22
CA GLU A 63 0.05 11.85 2.37
C GLU A 63 1.20 12.87 2.45
N ARG A 64 1.61 13.25 3.67
CA ARG A 64 2.76 14.16 3.87
C ARG A 64 4.06 13.61 3.29
N HIS A 65 4.30 12.31 3.41
CA HIS A 65 5.48 11.67 2.83
C HIS A 65 5.44 11.71 1.30
N VAL A 66 4.28 11.40 0.69
CA VAL A 66 4.11 11.47 -0.76
C VAL A 66 4.33 12.89 -1.26
N LEU A 67 3.68 13.88 -0.64
CA LEU A 67 3.84 15.29 -1.00
C LEU A 67 5.31 15.74 -0.90
N ALA A 68 6.03 15.34 0.14
CA ALA A 68 7.44 15.65 0.28
C ALA A 68 8.29 15.02 -0.83
N GLU A 69 8.00 13.79 -1.23
CA GLU A 69 8.70 13.10 -2.31
C GLU A 69 8.37 13.65 -3.70
N THR A 70 7.14 14.10 -3.93
CA THR A 70 6.73 14.66 -5.22
C THR A 70 7.17 16.10 -5.40
N ALA A 71 7.15 16.90 -4.33
CA ALA A 71 7.66 18.28 -4.36
C ALA A 71 9.18 18.35 -4.57
N LEU A 72 9.92 17.28 -4.25
CA LEU A 72 11.36 17.15 -4.52
C LEU A 72 11.69 16.80 -5.98
N ARG A 73 10.67 16.53 -6.83
CA ARG A 73 10.85 16.17 -8.24
C ARG A 73 10.60 17.33 -9.22
N GLU A 74 10.23 18.50 -8.71
CA GLU A 74 10.05 19.76 -9.45
C GLU A 74 11.29 20.65 -9.31
#